data_AF-A0A512JHB1-F1
#
_entry.id   AF-A0A512JHB1-F1
#
_cell.length_a   1.000
_cell.length_b   1.000
_cell.length_c   1.000
_cell.angle_alpha   90.00
_cell.angle_beta   90.00
_cell.angle_gamma   90.00
#
_symmetry.space_group_name_H-M   'P 1'
#
loop_
_entity.id
_entity.type
_entity.pdbx_description
1 polymer ?
#
loop_
_entity_poly.entity_id
_entity_poly.type
_entity_poly.pdbx_seq_one_letter_code
_entity_poly.pdbx_strand_id
1 'polypeptide(L)'
;MPKNEALRSIGDWTAHDIAMRALKEPDALPCADPSLMRALDTGSGRPISRQLVVRAEAWRPFRAYAAMHLWASDAEMEAARLVAKARR
;
A
#
# COMPACT_ATOMS: atom_id res chain seq x y z
N MET A 1 -2.51 -20.39 34.36
CA MET A 1 -1.56 -20.36 33.24
C MET A 1 -2.02 -19.28 32.28
N PRO A 2 -1.28 -18.17 32.08
CA PRO A 2 -1.75 -17.15 31.15
C PRO A 2 -1.74 -17.72 29.72
N LYS A 3 -2.85 -17.48 29.02
CA LYS A 3 -3.13 -17.93 27.66
C LYS A 3 -2.02 -17.43 26.73
N ASN A 4 -1.43 -18.38 26.01
CA ASN A 4 -0.68 -18.23 24.78
C ASN A 4 -1.12 -16.96 24.04
N GLU A 5 -0.28 -15.91 24.08
CA GLU A 5 -0.36 -14.78 23.17
C GLU A 5 -0.06 -15.35 21.78
N ALA A 6 -1.09 -15.93 21.16
CA ALA A 6 -1.07 -16.32 19.78
C ALA A 6 -0.59 -15.08 19.02
N LEU A 7 0.60 -15.19 18.43
CA LEU A 7 1.18 -14.32 17.42
C LEU A 7 0.09 -13.40 16.88
N ARG A 8 0.08 -12.14 17.32
CA ARG A 8 -0.83 -11.11 16.84
C ARG A 8 -0.82 -11.23 15.33
N SER A 9 -1.87 -11.81 14.76
CA SER A 9 -1.88 -12.39 13.41
C SER A 9 -1.14 -11.46 12.47
N ILE A 10 -0.05 -11.92 11.84
CA ILE A 10 0.64 -11.16 10.80
C ILE A 10 -0.44 -10.83 9.77
N GLY A 11 -0.91 -9.58 9.75
CA GLY A 11 -2.05 -9.20 8.92
C GLY A 11 -1.68 -9.32 7.45
N ASP A 12 -2.68 -9.48 6.58
CA ASP A 12 -2.46 -9.67 5.13
C ASP A 12 -1.54 -8.61 4.52
N TRP A 13 -1.57 -7.38 5.05
CA TRP A 13 -0.65 -6.32 4.67
C TRP A 13 0.82 -6.63 4.99
N THR A 14 1.13 -7.08 6.21
CA THR A 14 2.50 -7.42 6.63
C THR A 14 3.04 -8.63 5.87
N ALA A 15 2.19 -9.62 5.59
CA ALA A 15 2.57 -10.76 4.77
C ALA A 15 3.00 -10.32 3.35
N HIS A 16 2.23 -9.42 2.72
CA HIS A 16 2.58 -8.89 1.40
C HIS A 16 3.79 -7.97 1.40
N ASP A 17 4.00 -7.16 2.44
CA ASP A 17 5.21 -6.34 2.56
C ASP A 17 6.47 -7.22 2.72
N ILE A 18 6.39 -8.29 3.51
CA ILE A 18 7.45 -9.30 3.59
C ILE A 18 7.67 -9.99 2.23
N ALA A 19 6.60 -10.37 1.54
CA ALA A 19 6.71 -10.98 0.21
C ALA A 19 7.44 -10.05 -0.79
N MET A 20 7.09 -8.76 -0.79
CA MET A 20 7.74 -7.77 -1.65
C MET A 20 9.21 -7.54 -1.26
N ARG A 21 9.49 -7.22 0.02
CA ARG A 21 10.80 -6.71 0.45
C ARG A 21 11.80 -7.80 0.82
N ALA A 22 11.34 -8.87 1.45
CA ALA A 22 12.21 -9.96 1.91
C ALA A 22 12.29 -11.10 0.89
N LEU A 23 11.16 -11.48 0.28
CA LEU A 23 11.12 -12.60 -0.67
C LEU A 23 11.28 -12.17 -2.14
N LYS A 24 11.27 -10.86 -2.41
CA LYS A 24 11.37 -10.29 -3.76
C LYS A 24 10.30 -10.82 -4.72
N GLU A 25 9.10 -11.11 -4.20
CA GLU A 25 7.96 -11.55 -5.00
C GLU A 25 7.47 -10.38 -5.89
N PRO A 26 7.70 -10.43 -7.23
CA PRO A 26 7.41 -9.30 -8.11
C PRO A 26 5.89 -9.04 -8.25
N ASP A 27 5.05 -10.02 -7.97
CA ASP A 27 3.61 -9.94 -8.16
C ASP A 27 2.81 -9.79 -6.85
N ALA A 28 3.50 -9.55 -5.73
CA ALA A 28 2.89 -9.28 -4.43
C ALA A 28 2.18 -7.92 -4.43
N LEU A 29 1.00 -7.86 -3.79
CA LEU A 29 0.17 -6.67 -3.71
C LEU A 29 -0.41 -6.50 -2.29
N PRO A 30 0.03 -5.51 -1.50
CA PRO A 30 -0.54 -5.21 -0.20
C PRO A 30 -1.85 -4.42 -0.35
N CYS A 31 -2.90 -5.05 -0.89
CA CYS A 31 -4.14 -4.39 -1.31
C CYS A 31 -4.96 -3.72 -0.19
N ALA A 32 -4.64 -3.99 1.09
CA ALA A 32 -5.24 -3.34 2.24
C ALA A 32 -4.48 -2.09 2.71
N ASP A 33 -3.39 -1.69 2.02
CA ASP A 33 -2.57 -0.54 2.38
C ASP A 33 -3.31 0.80 2.13
N PRO A 34 -3.56 1.63 3.16
CA PRO A 34 -4.24 2.91 2.99
C PRO A 34 -3.46 3.94 2.17
N SER A 35 -2.13 3.84 2.12
CA SER A 35 -1.25 4.72 1.35
C SER A 35 -1.36 4.42 -0.15
N LEU A 36 -1.47 3.15 -0.53
CA LEU A 36 -1.78 2.78 -1.92
C LEU A 36 -3.14 3.33 -2.36
N MET A 37 -4.14 3.23 -1.48
CA MET A 37 -5.46 3.80 -1.78
C MET A 37 -5.41 5.33 -1.91
N ARG A 38 -4.65 6.03 -1.05
CA ARG A 38 -4.44 7.49 -1.16
C ARG A 38 -3.73 7.87 -2.45
N ALA A 39 -2.69 7.14 -2.83
CA ALA A 39 -1.92 7.39 -4.05
C ALA A 39 -2.79 7.33 -5.32
N LEU A 40 -3.87 6.55 -5.28
CA LEU A 40 -4.79 6.36 -6.40
C LEU A 40 -6.02 7.28 -6.36
N ASP A 41 -6.17 8.10 -5.32
CA ASP A 41 -7.27 9.06 -5.23
C ASP A 41 -7.04 10.21 -6.19
N THR A 42 -7.73 10.17 -7.33
CA THR A 42 -7.67 11.19 -8.39
C THR A 42 -8.65 12.35 -8.17
N GLY A 43 -9.23 12.49 -6.97
CA GLY A 43 -10.28 13.46 -6.68
C GLY A 43 -11.69 12.95 -6.98
N SER A 44 -11.82 11.71 -7.45
CA SER A 44 -13.10 10.98 -7.58
C SER A 44 -13.44 10.15 -6.34
N GLY A 45 -12.57 10.17 -5.33
CA GLY A 45 -12.72 9.44 -4.09
C GLY A 45 -11.71 8.30 -3.97
N ARG A 46 -11.30 8.04 -2.72
CA ARG A 46 -10.34 6.99 -2.39
C ARG A 46 -10.91 5.60 -2.72
N PRO A 47 -10.22 4.79 -3.54
CA PRO A 47 -10.65 3.42 -3.84
C PRO A 47 -10.59 2.53 -2.60
N ILE A 48 -11.52 1.58 -2.51
CA ILE A 48 -11.48 0.49 -1.50
C ILE A 48 -10.55 -0.64 -1.97
N SER A 49 -10.12 -1.51 -1.06
CA SER A 49 -9.20 -2.63 -1.36
C SER A 49 -9.62 -3.48 -2.56
N ARG A 50 -10.93 -3.76 -2.69
CA ARG A 50 -11.47 -4.55 -3.81
C ARG A 50 -11.26 -3.86 -5.17
N GLN A 51 -11.40 -2.54 -5.22
CA GLN A 51 -11.18 -1.76 -6.44
C GLN A 51 -9.68 -1.70 -6.77
N LEU A 52 -8.82 -1.62 -5.76
CA LEU A 52 -7.37 -1.69 -5.94
C LEU A 52 -6.94 -3.04 -6.55
N VAL A 53 -7.50 -4.16 -6.07
CA VAL A 53 -7.20 -5.49 -6.65
C VAL A 53 -7.55 -5.53 -8.14
N VAL A 54 -8.75 -5.08 -8.53
CA VAL A 54 -9.17 -5.05 -9.94
C VAL A 54 -8.25 -4.19 -10.79
N ARG A 55 -7.87 -3.00 -10.31
CA ARG A 55 -6.97 -2.11 -11.02
C ARG A 55 -5.56 -2.70 -11.17
N ALA A 56 -5.09 -3.40 -10.14
CA ALA A 56 -3.76 -3.97 -10.10
C ALA A 56 -3.56 -5.16 -11.05
N GLU A 57 -4.63 -5.79 -11.54
CA GLU A 57 -4.52 -6.85 -12.56
C GLU A 57 -3.79 -6.38 -13.82
N ALA A 58 -3.90 -5.09 -14.19
CA ALA A 58 -3.19 -4.52 -15.33
C ALA A 58 -1.66 -4.41 -15.11
N TRP A 59 -1.18 -4.55 -13.88
CA TRP A 59 0.25 -4.44 -13.54
C TRP A 59 0.94 -5.79 -13.41
N ARG A 60 0.24 -6.89 -13.63
CA ARG A 60 0.86 -8.22 -13.61
C ARG A 60 1.90 -8.35 -14.73
N PRO A 61 3.02 -9.06 -14.48
CA PRO A 61 3.38 -9.78 -13.25
C PRO A 61 4.19 -8.94 -12.23
N PHE A 62 4.15 -7.61 -12.33
CA PHE A 62 5.01 -6.68 -11.58
C PHE A 62 4.23 -5.76 -10.62
N ARG A 63 3.16 -6.29 -9.98
CA ARG A 63 2.32 -5.51 -9.05
C ARG A 63 3.12 -4.92 -7.88
N ALA A 64 4.18 -5.58 -7.43
CA ALA A 64 5.05 -5.06 -6.37
C ALA A 64 5.74 -3.75 -6.79
N TYR A 65 6.20 -3.66 -8.04
CA TYR A 65 6.83 -2.45 -8.57
C TYR A 65 5.83 -1.30 -8.67
N ALA A 66 4.62 -1.57 -9.13
CA ALA A 66 3.56 -0.57 -9.15
C ALA A 66 3.24 -0.04 -7.74
N ALA A 67 3.16 -0.93 -6.74
CA ALA A 67 2.97 -0.54 -5.34
C ALA A 67 4.10 0.36 -4.83
N MET A 68 5.36 0.06 -5.17
CA MET A 68 6.51 0.90 -4.80
C MET A 68 6.43 2.31 -5.41
N HIS A 69 6.04 2.42 -6.68
CA HIS A 69 5.85 3.73 -7.32
C HIS A 69 4.70 4.53 -6.69
N LEU A 70 3.61 3.86 -6.32
CA LEU A 70 2.48 4.49 -5.63
C LEU A 70 2.87 5.01 -4.25
N TRP A 71 3.66 4.25 -3.48
CA TRP A 71 4.19 4.73 -2.20
C TRP A 71 5.09 5.95 -2.36
N ALA A 72 5.96 5.96 -3.36
CA ALA A 72 6.81 7.12 -3.66
C ALA A 72 5.96 8.35 -3.97
N SER A 73 4.93 8.19 -4.82
CA SER A 73 4.02 9.27 -5.17
C SER A 73 3.21 9.80 -3.96
N ASP A 74 2.71 8.92 -3.08
CA ASP A 74 2.00 9.35 -1.86
C ASP A 74 2.92 10.14 -0.93
N ALA A 75 4.17 9.71 -0.77
CA ALA A 75 5.16 10.41 0.04
C ALA A 75 5.49 11.81 -0.51
N GLU A 76 5.64 11.95 -1.83
CA GLU A 76 5.87 13.23 -2.50
C GLU A 76 4.67 14.18 -2.34
N MET A 77 3.44 13.67 -2.51
CA MET A 77 2.23 14.45 -2.31
C MET A 77 2.10 14.92 -0.85
N GLU A 78 2.41 14.06 0.11
CA GLU A 78 2.36 14.42 1.52
C GLU A 78 3.40 15.48 1.88
N ALA A 79 4.63 15.34 1.38
CA ALA A 79 5.66 16.37 1.53
C ALA A 79 5.20 17.72 0.96
N ALA A 80 4.61 17.73 -0.25
CA ALA A 80 4.07 18.94 -0.86
C ALA A 80 2.96 19.60 -0.04
N ARG A 81 2.04 18.79 0.54
CA ARG A 81 0.97 19.29 1.44
C ARG A 81 1.54 19.94 2.70
N LEU A 82 2.53 19.31 3.32
CA LEU A 82 3.18 19.85 4.52
C LEU A 82 3.87 21.20 4.23
N VAL A 83 4.57 21.31 3.09
CA VAL A 83 5.17 22.57 2.64
C VAL A 83 4.11 23.65 2.42
N ALA A 84 2.99 23.31 1.76
CA ALA A 84 1.91 24.26 1.53
C ALA A 84 1.23 24.72 2.83
N LYS A 85 1.10 23.83 3.83
CA LYS A 85 0.56 24.16 5.15
C LYS A 85 1.48 25.10 5.94
N ALA A 86 2.79 24.90 5.89
CA ALA A 86 3.76 25.74 6.59
C ALA A 86 3.86 27.16 6.01
N ARG A 87 3.39 27.37 4.77
CA ARG A 87 3.37 28.68 4.09
C ARG A 87 2.09 29.49 4.33
N ARG A 88 1.08 28.89 4.99
CA ARG A 88 -0.16 29.57 5.40
C ARG A 88 -0.02 30.08 6.82
#